data_AF-A0A433DRC5-F1
#
_entry.id   AF-A0A433DRC5-F1
#
_cell.length_a   1.000
_cell.length_b   1.000
_cell.length_c   1.000
_cell.angle_alpha   90.00
_cell.angle_beta   90.00
_cell.angle_gamma   90.00
#
_symmetry.space_group_name_H-M   'P 1'
#
loop_
_entity.id
_entity.type
_entity.pdbx_description
1 polymer ?
#
loop_
_entity_poly.entity_id
_entity_poly.type
_entity_poly.pdbx_seq_one_letter_code
_entity_poly.pdbx_strand_id
1 'polypeptide(L)'
;MAELTIDELRTFLKSAMGEDETIDLSGDILDTRLTDLGFDSLAVIATTSSLEQHFKLKLPEDGISEIETPRDFLDVFNQQLSQAA
;
A
#
# COMPACT_ATOMS: atom_id res chain seq x y z
N MET A 1 16.99 9.01 1.81
CA MET A 1 15.53 9.19 1.91
C MET A 1 14.93 7.87 1.53
N ALA A 2 14.21 7.23 2.45
CA ALA A 2 13.41 6.06 2.11
C ALA A 2 12.12 6.57 1.46
N GLU A 3 11.77 6.06 0.30
CA GLU A 3 10.55 6.40 -0.44
C GLU A 3 9.88 5.08 -0.82
N LEU A 4 8.59 4.94 -0.52
CA LEU A 4 7.79 3.82 -0.98
C LEU A 4 7.46 4.05 -2.46
N THR A 5 7.85 3.10 -3.30
CA THR A 5 7.54 3.15 -4.74
C THR A 5 6.36 2.24 -5.09
N ILE A 6 5.71 2.50 -6.23
CA ILE A 6 4.60 1.66 -6.71
C ILE A 6 5.04 0.20 -6.94
N ASP A 7 6.29 -0.02 -7.34
CA ASP A 7 6.82 -1.38 -7.55
C ASP A 7 6.93 -2.17 -6.24
N GLU A 8 7.39 -1.50 -5.18
CA GLU A 8 7.40 -2.10 -3.84
C GLU A 8 5.97 -2.34 -3.36
N LEU A 9 5.09 -1.34 -3.44
CA LEU A 9 3.70 -1.49 -3.05
C LEU A 9 3.03 -2.67 -3.78
N ARG A 10 3.27 -2.83 -5.09
CA ARG A 10 2.79 -3.98 -5.87
C ARG A 10 3.30 -5.30 -5.31
N THR A 11 4.55 -5.37 -4.89
CA THR A 11 5.14 -6.57 -4.29
C THR A 11 4.47 -6.91 -2.95
N PHE A 12 4.24 -5.90 -2.10
CA PHE A 12 3.54 -6.10 -0.83
C PHE A 12 2.07 -6.49 -1.03
N LEU A 13 1.36 -5.82 -1.95
CA LEU A 13 -0.01 -6.13 -2.31
C LEU A 13 -0.15 -7.57 -2.85
N LYS A 14 0.73 -7.99 -3.76
CA LYS A 14 0.76 -9.38 -4.26
C LYS A 14 1.03 -10.38 -3.15
N SER A 15 1.94 -10.05 -2.23
CA SER A 15 2.24 -10.89 -1.06
C SER A 15 1.01 -11.07 -0.15
N ALA A 16 0.15 -10.05 -0.06
CA ALA A 16 -1.09 -10.11 0.72
C ALA A 16 -2.20 -10.96 0.05
N MET A 17 -2.19 -11.08 -1.28
CA MET A 17 -3.19 -11.89 -2.02
C MET A 17 -2.82 -13.37 -2.17
N GLY A 18 -1.60 -13.77 -1.80
CA GLY A 18 -1.13 -15.15 -1.97
C GLY A 18 -0.74 -15.50 -3.42
N GLU A 19 -0.06 -16.63 -3.61
CA GLU A 19 0.60 -17.01 -4.88
C GLU A 19 -0.35 -17.28 -6.07
N ASP A 20 -1.67 -17.45 -5.84
CA ASP A 20 -2.64 -17.84 -6.88
C ASP A 20 -3.31 -16.65 -7.59
N GLU A 21 -3.25 -15.44 -7.02
CA GLU A 21 -3.91 -14.26 -7.58
C GLU A 21 -2.96 -13.45 -8.47
N THR A 22 -3.01 -13.74 -9.77
CA THR A 22 -2.32 -13.00 -10.83
C THR A 22 -3.07 -11.72 -11.19
N ILE A 23 -3.24 -10.82 -10.22
CA ILE A 23 -3.78 -9.49 -10.51
C ILE A 23 -2.75 -8.73 -11.33
N ASP A 24 -3.13 -8.31 -12.54
CA ASP A 24 -2.28 -7.49 -13.39
C ASP A 24 -2.19 -6.08 -12.82
N LEU A 25 -1.26 -5.92 -11.89
CA LEU A 25 -0.91 -4.61 -11.33
C LEU A 25 0.02 -3.83 -12.25
N SER A 26 0.38 -4.35 -13.43
CA SER A 26 1.36 -3.75 -14.35
C SER A 26 0.87 -2.45 -15.00
N GLY A 27 -0.44 -2.19 -15.00
CA GLY A 27 -1.07 -1.00 -15.56
C GLY A 27 -1.13 0.22 -14.62
N ASP A 28 -1.92 1.20 -15.03
CA ASP A 28 -2.23 2.40 -14.25
C ASP A 28 -3.27 2.08 -13.17
N ILE A 29 -2.81 1.44 -12.10
CA ILE A 29 -3.63 1.10 -10.94
C ILE A 29 -3.67 2.22 -9.90
N LEU A 30 -2.90 3.28 -10.10
CA LEU A 30 -2.70 4.36 -9.13
C LEU A 30 -4.03 5.05 -8.77
N ASP A 31 -4.85 5.30 -9.79
CA ASP A 31 -6.19 5.90 -9.67
C ASP A 31 -7.29 4.85 -9.50
N THR A 32 -6.96 3.56 -9.48
CA THR A 32 -7.93 2.48 -9.33
C THR A 32 -8.14 2.17 -7.85
N ARG A 33 -9.40 1.99 -7.45
CA ARG A 33 -9.69 1.58 -6.07
C ARG A 33 -9.18 0.17 -5.82
N LEU A 34 -8.63 -0.04 -4.64
CA LEU A 34 -8.17 -1.35 -4.18
C LEU A 34 -9.31 -2.39 -4.28
N THR A 35 -10.53 -1.99 -3.92
CA THR A 35 -11.73 -2.84 -4.04
C THR A 35 -12.11 -3.19 -5.48
N ASP A 36 -11.84 -2.32 -6.45
CA ASP A 36 -12.08 -2.57 -7.88
C ASP A 36 -11.01 -3.51 -8.46
N LEU A 37 -9.79 -3.43 -7.93
CA LEU A 37 -8.69 -4.34 -8.21
C LEU A 37 -8.89 -5.73 -7.57
N GLY A 38 -9.91 -5.94 -6.72
CA GLY A 38 -10.15 -7.20 -6.03
C GLY A 38 -9.49 -7.31 -4.64
N PHE A 39 -8.91 -6.23 -4.13
CA PHE A 39 -8.40 -6.19 -2.75
C PHE A 39 -9.51 -5.89 -1.75
N ASP A 40 -9.64 -6.76 -0.77
CA ASP A 40 -10.45 -6.50 0.42
C ASP A 40 -9.75 -5.55 1.39
N SER A 41 -10.53 -4.89 2.25
CA SER A 41 -10.02 -4.03 3.33
C SER A 41 -9.00 -4.76 4.24
N LEU A 42 -9.12 -6.08 4.38
CA LEU A 42 -8.16 -6.89 5.14
C LEU A 42 -6.79 -6.97 4.45
N ALA A 43 -6.75 -7.08 3.12
CA ALA A 43 -5.50 -7.09 2.37
C ALA A 43 -4.80 -5.74 2.47
N VAL A 44 -5.56 -4.63 2.44
CA VAL A 44 -5.07 -3.27 2.68
C VAL A 44 -4.41 -3.19 4.06
N ILE A 45 -5.13 -3.57 5.13
CA ILE A 45 -4.61 -3.51 6.51
C ILE A 45 -3.36 -4.38 6.68
N ALA A 46 -3.35 -5.60 6.13
CA ALA A 46 -2.20 -6.51 6.19
C ALA A 46 -0.98 -5.94 5.44
N THR A 47 -1.21 -5.32 4.28
CA THR A 47 -0.18 -4.63 3.49
C THR A 47 0.37 -3.44 4.27
N THR A 48 -0.49 -2.61 4.86
CA THR A 48 -0.10 -1.47 5.70
C THR A 48 0.77 -1.92 6.86
N SER A 49 0.34 -2.92 7.64
CA SER A 49 1.15 -3.43 8.76
C SER A 49 2.48 -4.01 8.31
N SER A 50 2.54 -4.66 7.15
CA SER A 50 3.80 -5.15 6.57
C SER A 50 4.76 -4.01 6.22
N LEU A 51 4.23 -2.94 5.64
CA LEU A 51 5.01 -1.74 5.30
C LEU A 51 5.46 -0.97 6.55
N GLU A 52 4.58 -0.79 7.54
CA GLU A 52 4.92 -0.18 8.84
C GLU A 52 6.11 -0.87 9.50
N GLN A 53 6.09 -2.21 9.53
CA GLN A 53 7.20 -3.03 10.04
C GLN A 53 8.47 -2.87 9.20
N HIS A 54 8.33 -2.86 7.86
CA HIS A 54 9.46 -2.74 6.93
C HIS A 54 10.18 -1.40 7.07
N PHE A 55 9.42 -0.30 7.06
CA PHE A 55 9.93 1.07 7.17
C PHE A 55 10.14 1.52 8.61
N LYS A 56 9.78 0.68 9.60
CA LYS A 56 9.81 0.99 11.04
C LYS A 56 9.09 2.30 11.38
N LEU A 57 7.96 2.53 10.72
CA LEU A 57 7.07 3.67 10.96
C LEU A 57 5.72 3.17 11.46
N LYS A 58 4.90 4.10 11.96
CA LYS A 58 3.54 3.80 12.36
C LYS A 58 2.59 4.79 11.69
N LEU A 59 1.65 4.29 10.90
CA LEU A 59 0.61 5.10 10.30
C LEU A 59 -0.49 5.35 11.36
N PRO A 60 -1.02 6.59 11.45
CA PRO A 60 -2.22 6.82 12.24
C PRO A 60 -3.42 6.12 11.61
N GLU A 61 -4.39 5.69 12.44
CA GLU A 61 -5.61 5.01 11.97
C GLU A 61 -6.40 5.86 10.95
N ASP A 62 -6.38 7.18 11.11
CA ASP A 62 -6.95 8.15 10.16
C ASP A 62 -6.34 7.99 8.76
N GLY A 63 -5.00 7.97 8.68
CA GLY A 63 -4.30 7.79 7.41
C GLY A 63 -4.50 6.42 6.79
N ILE A 64 -4.81 5.38 7.57
CA ILE A 64 -5.19 4.06 7.02
C ILE A 64 -6.59 4.10 6.41
N SER A 65 -7.51 4.85 7.03
CA SER A 65 -8.89 4.97 6.56
C SER A 65 -9.01 5.84 5.30
N GLU A 66 -8.04 6.71 5.02
CA GLU A 66 -7.96 7.51 3.78
C GLU A 66 -7.48 6.67 2.58
N ILE A 67 -6.83 5.52 2.83
CA ILE A 67 -6.29 4.66 1.77
C ILE A 67 -7.40 3.91 1.05
N GLU A 68 -7.86 4.49 -0.06
CA GLU A 68 -8.78 3.85 -1.00
C GLU A 68 -8.09 3.38 -2.29
N THR A 69 -6.92 3.95 -2.61
CA THR A 69 -6.19 3.71 -3.86
C THR A 69 -4.70 3.47 -3.60
N PRO A 70 -3.98 2.79 -4.51
CA PRO A 70 -2.54 2.66 -4.43
C PRO A 70 -1.81 4.00 -4.40
N ARG A 71 -2.32 5.03 -5.09
CA ARG A 71 -1.75 6.38 -5.00
C ARG A 71 -1.82 6.93 -3.58
N ASP A 72 -2.96 6.77 -2.91
CA ASP A 72 -3.14 7.21 -1.54
C ASP A 72 -2.15 6.52 -0.59
N PHE A 73 -2.00 5.20 -0.75
CA PHE A 73 -0.98 4.41 -0.06
C PHE A 73 0.42 5.01 -0.19
N LEU A 74 0.83 5.35 -1.42
CA LEU A 74 2.14 5.94 -1.67
C LEU A 74 2.25 7.31 -1.02
N ASP A 75 1.23 8.16 -1.13
CA ASP A 75 1.26 9.51 -0.57
C ASP A 75 1.39 9.49 0.96
N VAL A 76 0.53 8.73 1.65
CA VAL A 76 0.52 8.65 3.13
C VAL A 76 1.85 8.09 3.66
N PHE A 77 2.39 7.03 3.04
CA PHE A 77 3.69 6.48 3.45
C PHE A 77 4.85 7.43 3.15
N ASN A 78 4.89 8.05 1.97
CA ASN A 78 5.97 8.98 1.61
C ASN A 78 5.93 10.27 2.44
N GLN A 79 4.74 10.76 2.80
CA GLN A 79 4.55 11.81 3.79
C GLN A 79 5.17 11.41 5.13
N GLN A 80 4.85 10.22 5.63
CA GLN A 80 5.33 9.77 6.94
C GLN A 80 6.85 9.54 6.95
N LEU A 81 7.40 8.97 5.87
CA LEU A 81 8.83 8.76 5.67
C LEU A 81 9.59 10.08 5.60
N SER A 82 9.02 11.09 4.94
CA SER A 82 9.61 12.43 4.86
C SER A 82 9.59 13.15 6.19
N GLN A 83 8.55 12.95 7.03
CA GLN A 83 8.48 13.52 8.37
C GLN A 83 9.38 12.81 9.39
N ALA A 84 9.69 11.52 9.16
CA ALA A 84 10.54 10.72 10.04
C ALA A 84 12.05 10.87 9.75
N ALA A 85 12.42 11.54 8.64
CA ALA A 85 13.80 11.79 8.21
C ALA A 85 14.37 13.10 8.81
#